data_AF-A0A392NMS9-F1
#
_entry.id   AF-A0A392NMS9-F1
#
_cell.length_a   1.000
_cell.length_b   1.000
_cell.length_c   1.000
_cell.angle_alpha   90.00
_cell.angle_beta   90.00
_cell.angle_gamma   90.00
#
_symmetry.space_group_name_H-M   'P 1'
#
loop_
_entity.id
_entity.type
_entity.pdbx_description
1 polymer ?
#
loop_
_entity_poly.entity_id
_entity_poly.type
_entity_poly.pdbx_seq_one_letter_code
_entity_poly.pdbx_strand_id
1 'polypeptide(L)'
;MTYVIILSEHYASSTWCLDELTKILECKQTYGRDVIPVFYKVDPSNVRKQKKSYAKAFIKHQRQNRDKVETWKAALTQVAELSGWDSKEI
;
A
#
# COMPACT_ATOMS: atom_id res chain seq x y z
N MET A 1 6.35 12.07 -14.96
CA MET A 1 6.89 11.87 -13.59
C MET A 1 6.04 10.79 -12.96
N THR A 2 6.64 9.63 -12.72
CA THR A 2 5.94 8.39 -12.37
C THR A 2 6.41 7.94 -10.99
N TYR A 3 5.49 7.45 -10.17
CA TYR A 3 5.83 6.83 -8.90
C TYR A 3 5.83 5.32 -9.01
N VAL A 4 6.90 4.70 -8.53
CA VAL A 4 6.99 3.24 -8.41
C VAL A 4 6.91 2.90 -6.94
N ILE A 5 5.96 2.04 -6.57
CA ILE A 5 5.71 1.66 -5.18
C ILE A 5 6.04 0.19 -5.01
N ILE A 6 7.06 -0.10 -4.20
CA ILE A 6 7.48 -1.48 -3.92
C ILE A 6 6.74 -1.97 -2.67
N LEU A 7 5.68 -2.73 -2.89
CA LEU A 7 4.87 -3.36 -1.86
C LEU A 7 5.53 -4.67 -1.46
N SER A 8 6.17 -4.69 -0.28
CA SER A 8 6.82 -5.88 0.29
C SER A 8 6.00 -6.47 1.44
N GLU A 9 6.44 -7.61 1.98
CA GLU A 9 5.78 -8.26 3.11
C GLU A 9 5.63 -7.34 4.33
N HIS A 10 6.62 -6.48 4.59
CA HIS A 10 6.67 -5.62 5.77
C HIS A 10 6.33 -4.15 5.51
N TYR A 11 5.91 -3.80 4.29
CA TYR A 11 5.58 -2.41 3.93
C TYR A 11 4.60 -1.75 4.92
N ALA A 12 3.51 -2.44 5.27
CA ALA A 12 2.49 -1.94 6.19
C ALA A 12 2.96 -1.86 7.66
N SER A 13 4.13 -2.37 8.01
CA SER A 13 4.65 -2.24 9.38
C SER A 13 5.16 -0.82 9.68
N SER A 14 5.54 -0.07 8.65
CA SER A 14 6.01 1.31 8.74
C SER A 14 4.87 2.28 8.52
N THR A 15 4.55 3.09 9.54
CA THR A 15 3.56 4.18 9.41
C THR A 15 4.00 5.21 8.38
N TRP A 16 5.31 5.44 8.26
CA TRP A 16 5.87 6.36 7.27
C TRP A 16 5.61 5.89 5.84
N CYS A 17 5.79 4.59 5.55
CA CYS A 17 5.46 4.03 4.23
C CYS A 17 3.96 4.16 3.92
N LEU A 18 3.08 3.99 4.91
CA LEU A 18 1.64 4.14 4.73
C LEU A 18 1.20 5.59 4.51
N ASP A 19 1.81 6.54 5.23
CA ASP A 19 1.60 7.97 5.03
C ASP A 19 2.10 8.41 3.64
N GLU A 20 3.27 7.91 3.23
CA GLU A 20 3.86 8.19 1.92
C GLU A 20 2.99 7.64 0.78
N LEU A 21 2.49 6.41 0.90
CA LEU A 21 1.53 5.82 -0.04
C LEU A 21 0.28 6.70 -0.19
N THR A 22 -0.28 7.15 0.93
CA THR A 22 -1.46 8.02 0.93
C THR A 22 -1.18 9.31 0.18
N LYS A 23 0.00 9.93 0.41
CA LYS A 23 0.38 11.16 -0.27
C LYS A 23 0.66 10.97 -1.76
N ILE A 24 1.22 9.83 -2.16
CA ILE A 24 1.43 9.49 -3.57
C ILE A 24 0.09 9.36 -4.29
N LEU A 25 -0.91 8.71 -3.69
CA LEU A 25 -2.24 8.57 -4.28
C LEU A 25 -2.99 9.91 -4.36
N GLU A 26 -2.84 10.78 -3.37
CA GLU A 26 -3.31 12.17 -3.45
C GLU A 26 -2.63 12.91 -4.62
N CYS A 27 -1.30 12.79 -4.76
CA CYS A 27 -0.58 13.39 -5.88
C CYS A 27 -1.01 12.84 -7.24
N LYS A 28 -1.33 11.53 -7.32
CA LYS A 28 -1.89 10.91 -8.52
C LYS A 28 -3.21 11.60 -8.91
N GLN A 29 -4.10 11.80 -7.96
CA GLN A 29 -5.40 12.43 -8.22
C GLN A 29 -5.28 13.91 -8.56
N THR A 30 -4.47 14.66 -7.81
CA THR A 30 -4.34 16.12 -7.96
C THR A 30 -3.55 16.52 -9.21
N TYR A 31 -2.51 15.76 -9.56
CA TYR A 31 -1.56 16.12 -10.62
C TYR A 31 -1.57 15.18 -11.82
N GLY A 32 -2.48 14.20 -11.87
CA GLY A 32 -2.58 13.24 -12.97
C GLY A 32 -1.35 12.34 -13.13
N ARG A 33 -0.62 12.06 -12.05
CA ARG A 33 0.62 11.26 -12.09
C ARG A 33 0.33 9.76 -12.19
N ASP A 34 1.19 9.04 -12.90
CA ASP A 34 1.15 7.58 -12.95
C ASP A 34 1.76 6.96 -11.69
N VAL A 35 1.13 5.86 -11.25
CA VAL A 35 1.56 5.08 -10.09
C VAL A 35 1.60 3.63 -10.54
N ILE A 36 2.75 3.00 -10.40
CA ILE A 36 2.99 1.60 -10.76
C ILE A 36 3.31 0.84 -9.48
N PRO A 37 2.40 -0.02 -8.98
CA PRO A 37 2.72 -0.93 -7.89
C PRO A 37 3.59 -2.09 -8.38
N VAL A 38 4.57 -2.44 -7.56
CA VAL A 38 5.38 -3.66 -7.69
C VAL A 38 5.18 -4.49 -6.44
N PHE A 39 4.57 -5.66 -6.58
CA PHE A 39 4.32 -6.60 -5.51
C PHE A 39 5.54 -7.49 -5.33
N TYR A 40 6.43 -7.10 -4.42
CA TYR A 40 7.69 -7.79 -4.17
C TYR A 40 7.51 -8.90 -3.14
N LYS A 41 7.52 -10.15 -3.62
CA LYS A 41 7.38 -11.38 -2.83
C LYS A 41 6.13 -11.39 -1.94
N VAL A 42 5.10 -10.63 -2.34
CA VAL A 42 3.81 -10.56 -1.67
C VAL A 42 2.71 -10.78 -2.69
N ASP A 43 1.67 -11.50 -2.29
CA ASP A 43 0.48 -11.67 -3.13
C ASP A 43 -0.31 -10.34 -3.17
N PRO A 44 -0.68 -9.82 -4.35
CA PRO A 44 -1.49 -8.59 -4.48
C PRO A 44 -2.79 -8.65 -3.66
N SER A 45 -3.41 -9.82 -3.52
CA SER A 45 -4.62 -9.99 -2.72
C SER A 45 -4.38 -9.84 -1.22
N ASN A 46 -3.17 -10.15 -0.73
CA ASN A 46 -2.80 -9.88 0.66
C ASN A 46 -2.64 -8.39 0.92
N VAL A 47 -2.16 -7.62 -0.06
CA VAL A 47 -2.10 -6.16 0.03
C VAL A 47 -3.51 -5.57 -0.03
N ARG A 48 -4.30 -5.94 -1.05
CA ARG A 48 -5.65 -5.41 -1.31
C ARG A 48 -6.63 -5.68 -0.17
N LYS A 49 -6.57 -6.88 0.44
CA LYS A 49 -7.46 -7.29 1.54
C LYS A 49 -6.79 -7.22 2.91
N GLN A 50 -5.60 -6.63 2.97
CA GLN A 50 -4.75 -6.51 4.16
C GLN A 50 -4.66 -7.81 4.99
N LYS A 51 -4.30 -8.92 4.34
CA LYS A 51 -4.16 -10.26 4.95
C LYS A 51 -2.72 -10.54 5.38
N LYS A 52 -2.51 -11.63 6.13
CA LYS A 52 -1.19 -12.11 6.58
C LYS A 52 -0.39 -11.03 7.32
N SER A 53 0.80 -10.66 6.85
CA SER A 53 1.66 -9.66 7.48
C SER A 53 0.98 -8.28 7.60
N TYR A 54 0.16 -7.91 6.61
CA TYR A 54 -0.59 -6.67 6.62
C TYR A 54 -1.65 -6.68 7.74
N ALA A 55 -2.39 -7.78 7.90
CA ALA A 55 -3.34 -7.92 9.01
C ALA A 55 -2.66 -7.76 10.37
N LYS A 56 -1.49 -8.40 10.56
CA LYS A 56 -0.69 -8.29 11.79
C LYS A 56 -0.26 -6.84 12.06
N ALA A 57 0.18 -6.12 11.02
CA ALA A 57 0.56 -4.72 11.16
C ALA A 57 -0.64 -3.84 11.58
N PHE A 58 -1.81 -4.05 10.98
CA PHE A 58 -3.01 -3.27 11.31
C PHE A 58 -3.55 -3.54 12.72
N ILE A 59 -3.35 -4.73 13.30
CA ILE A 59 -3.67 -4.99 14.72
C ILE A 59 -2.89 -4.02 15.64
N LYS A 60 -1.60 -3.79 15.34
CA LYS A 60 -0.77 -2.84 16.09
C LYS A 60 -1.24 -1.41 15.85
N HIS A 61 -1.45 -1.03 14.59
CA HIS A 61 -1.83 0.34 14.21
C HIS A 61 -3.20 0.74 14.75
N GLN A 62 -4.15 -0.18 14.88
CA GLN A 62 -5.47 0.09 15.45
C GLN A 62 -5.40 0.67 16.88
N ARG A 63 -4.35 0.31 17.63
CA ARG A 63 -4.14 0.80 19.00
C ARG A 63 -3.43 2.16 19.04
N GLN A 64 -2.59 2.46 18.05
CA GLN A 64 -1.64 3.59 18.10
C GLN A 64 -2.00 4.74 17.15
N ASN A 65 -2.72 4.46 16.05
CA ASN A 65 -2.96 5.38 14.94
C ASN A 65 -4.42 5.27 14.44
N ARG A 66 -5.38 5.19 15.36
CA ARG A 66 -6.77 4.81 15.08
C ARG A 66 -7.44 5.72 14.03
N ASP A 67 -7.09 6.99 14.01
CA ASP A 67 -7.57 8.01 13.08
C ASP A 67 -7.08 7.81 11.64
N LYS A 68 -5.92 7.17 11.44
CA LYS A 68 -5.30 6.97 10.12
C LYS A 68 -5.55 5.59 9.51
N VAL A 69 -5.92 4.60 10.32
CA VAL A 69 -6.00 3.19 9.88
C VAL A 69 -6.91 3.01 8.67
N GLU A 70 -8.09 3.62 8.67
CA GLU A 70 -9.03 3.46 7.56
C GLU A 70 -8.52 4.13 6.27
N THR A 71 -7.86 5.28 6.38
CA THR A 71 -7.19 5.94 5.26
C THR A 71 -6.08 5.05 4.67
N TRP A 72 -5.25 4.45 5.51
CA TRP A 72 -4.18 3.56 5.06
C TRP A 72 -4.72 2.27 4.41
N LYS A 73 -5.79 1.67 4.95
CA LYS A 73 -6.45 0.51 4.32
C LYS A 73 -7.03 0.87 2.96
N ALA A 74 -7.69 2.02 2.84
CA ALA A 74 -8.22 2.51 1.57
C ALA A 74 -7.09 2.72 0.55
N ALA A 75 -5.99 3.35 0.97
CA ALA A 75 -4.82 3.57 0.12
C ALA A 75 -4.20 2.25 -0.38
N LEU A 76 -4.04 1.25 0.50
CA LEU A 76 -3.54 -0.08 0.11
C LEU A 76 -4.50 -0.83 -0.81
N THR A 77 -5.81 -0.64 -0.63
CA THR A 77 -6.82 -1.25 -1.50
C THR A 77 -6.77 -0.59 -2.88
N GLN A 78 -6.75 0.74 -2.94
CA GLN A 78 -6.71 1.50 -4.19
C GLN A 78 -5.43 1.21 -4.98
N VAL A 79 -4.26 1.23 -4.34
CA VAL A 79 -3.00 0.96 -5.05
C VAL A 79 -2.94 -0.49 -5.57
N ALA A 80 -3.53 -1.45 -4.85
CA ALA A 80 -3.55 -2.85 -5.28
C ALA A 80 -4.58 -3.15 -6.38
N GLU A 81 -5.44 -2.18 -6.72
CA GLU A 81 -6.35 -2.25 -7.87
C GLU A 81 -5.74 -1.67 -9.16
N LEU A 82 -4.60 -0.97 -9.04
CA LEU A 82 -3.87 -0.48 -10.20
C LEU A 82 -3.11 -1.62 -10.91
N SER A 83 -2.95 -1.50 -12.22
CA SER A 83 -2.11 -2.42 -13.00
C SER A 83 -0.65 -2.27 -12.57
N GLY A 84 0.01 -3.39 -12.29
CA GLY A 84 1.38 -3.43 -11.80
C GLY A 84 2.05 -4.77 -12.02
N TRP A 85 3.18 -4.98 -11.35
CA TRP A 85 4.05 -6.14 -11.56
C TRP A 85 4.11 -7.03 -10.31
N ASP A 86 3.97 -8.35 -10.48
CA ASP A 86 4.25 -9.33 -9.42
C ASP A 86 5.67 -9.87 -9.62
N SER A 87 6.51 -9.80 -8.59
CA SER A 87 7.89 -10.30 -8.66
C SER A 87 8.00 -11.82 -8.83
N LYS A 88 6.90 -12.56 -8.71
CA LYS A 88 6.86 -14.01 -8.99
C LYS A 88 6.66 -14.32 -10.47
N GLU A 89 6.17 -13.36 -11.25
CA GLU A 89 5.93 -13.45 -12.69
C GLU A 89 7.12 -12.88 -13.49
N ILE A 90 8.22 -12.54 -12.82
CA ILE A 90 9.47 -11.99 -13.39
C ILE A 90 10.62 -12.93 -13.06
#